data_AF-A0A1M6CIR1-F1
#
_entry.id   AF-A0A1M6CIR1-F1
#
_cell.length_a   1.000
_cell.length_b   1.000
_cell.length_c   1.000
_cell.angle_alpha   90.00
_cell.angle_beta   90.00
_cell.angle_gamma   90.00
#
_symmetry.space_group_name_H-M   'P 1'
#
loop_
_entity.id
_entity.type
_entity.pdbx_description
1 polymer ?
#
loop_
_entity_poly.entity_id
_entity_poly.type
_entity_poly.pdbx_seq_one_letter_code
_entity_poly.pdbx_strand_id
1 'polypeptide(L)'
;MSIKQQNELLPQISTTTKSLLIAGGTLLVYDYICRAAKIYFFWESGVIGWYLLLLGAIGLLLNRIDAKSSLKQPAVVEKVAAFGLVFVLAIKLIVFGAFIFSDSFETASTYLKNNERIRNEIGPVSGVILLSEGEVNTTSNSEGEQGEGVLNLVAKGSKEYKQFEIHVVKKREMSAWQVIETKE
;
A
#
# COMPACT_ATOMS: atom_id res chain seq x y z
N MET A 1 15.51 -12.77 35.59
CA MET A 1 14.56 -13.69 34.93
C MET A 1 15.32 -14.95 34.55
N SER A 2 14.87 -16.13 34.96
CA SER A 2 15.59 -17.39 34.69
C SER A 2 15.46 -17.78 33.21
N ILE A 3 16.49 -18.40 32.61
CA ILE A 3 16.47 -18.94 31.24
C ILE A 3 15.27 -19.90 31.03
N LYS A 4 14.85 -20.63 32.07
CA LYS A 4 13.63 -21.46 32.04
C LYS A 4 12.36 -20.64 31.84
N GLN A 5 12.23 -19.50 32.52
CA GLN A 5 11.08 -18.61 32.36
C GLN A 5 11.07 -17.92 30.98
N GLN A 6 12.22 -17.68 30.37
CA GLN A 6 12.30 -17.15 29.00
C GLN A 6 11.82 -18.16 27.96
N ASN A 7 12.13 -19.45 28.14
CA ASN A 7 11.64 -20.50 27.24
C ASN A 7 10.15 -20.80 27.41
N GLU A 8 9.58 -20.65 28.61
CA GLU A 8 8.12 -20.73 28.83
C GLU A 8 7.36 -19.53 28.24
N LEU A 9 8.05 -18.39 28.06
CA LEU A 9 7.50 -17.17 27.46
C LEU A 9 7.65 -17.10 25.95
N LEU A 10 8.27 -18.09 25.30
CA LEU A 10 8.21 -18.19 23.85
C LEU A 10 6.76 -18.51 23.49
N PRO A 11 6.00 -17.55 22.92
CA PRO A 11 4.61 -17.78 22.63
C PRO A 11 4.54 -18.96 21.65
N GLN A 12 3.65 -19.92 21.91
CA GLN A 12 3.26 -20.85 20.85
C GLN A 12 2.57 -20.02 19.77
N ILE A 13 3.35 -19.59 18.79
CA ILE A 13 2.87 -18.77 17.69
C ILE A 13 1.82 -19.61 16.94
N SER A 14 0.62 -19.07 16.80
CA SER A 14 -0.45 -19.74 16.07
C SER A 14 0.00 -20.07 14.65
N THR A 15 -0.49 -21.19 14.10
CA THR A 15 -0.17 -21.60 12.73
C THR A 15 -0.52 -20.50 11.73
N THR A 16 -1.64 -19.81 11.93
CA THR A 16 -2.05 -18.67 11.11
C THR A 16 -1.04 -17.54 11.13
N THR A 17 -0.55 -17.13 12.31
CA THR A 17 0.46 -16.07 12.41
C THR A 17 1.76 -16.47 11.71
N LYS A 18 2.21 -17.73 11.86
CA LYS A 18 3.39 -18.24 11.15
C LYS A 18 3.20 -18.17 9.63
N SER A 19 2.05 -18.64 9.15
CA SER A 19 1.73 -18.62 7.72
C SER A 19 1.71 -17.20 7.17
N LEU A 20 1.12 -16.24 7.89
CA LEU A 20 1.11 -14.82 7.48
C LEU A 20 2.53 -14.24 7.38
N LEU A 21 3.39 -14.50 8.37
CA LEU A 21 4.76 -14.00 8.37
C LEU A 21 5.59 -14.62 7.24
N ILE A 22 5.48 -15.93 7.02
CA ILE A 22 6.19 -16.63 5.94
C ILE A 22 5.70 -16.17 4.58
N ALA A 23 4.39 -16.09 4.37
CA ALA A 23 3.81 -15.63 3.11
C ALA A 23 4.18 -14.17 2.83
N GLY A 24 4.07 -13.29 3.83
CA GLY A 24 4.46 -11.89 3.71
C GLY A 24 5.94 -11.73 3.38
N GLY A 25 6.83 -12.41 4.09
CA GLY A 25 8.27 -12.40 3.81
C GLY A 25 8.61 -12.95 2.42
N THR A 26 7.97 -14.05 2.01
CA THR A 26 8.17 -14.64 0.68
C THR A 26 7.73 -13.68 -0.42
N LEU A 27 6.59 -13.00 -0.27
CA LEU A 27 6.12 -12.01 -1.23
C LEU A 27 7.05 -10.80 -1.35
N LEU A 28 7.64 -10.32 -0.24
CA LEU A 28 8.62 -9.23 -0.30
C LEU A 28 9.90 -9.65 -1.01
N VAL A 29 10.40 -10.86 -0.74
CA VAL A 29 11.57 -11.41 -1.45
C VAL A 29 11.27 -11.57 -2.94
N TYR A 30 10.07 -12.06 -3.26
CA TYR A 30 9.61 -12.20 -4.63
C TYR A 30 9.52 -10.85 -5.34
N ASP A 31 8.90 -9.83 -4.73
CA ASP A 31 8.84 -8.46 -5.27
C ASP A 31 10.24 -7.91 -5.56
N TYR A 32 11.17 -8.10 -4.62
CA TYR A 32 12.56 -7.67 -4.77
C TYR A 32 13.25 -8.33 -5.97
N ILE A 33 13.09 -9.66 -6.13
CA ILE A 33 13.65 -10.41 -7.25
C ILE A 33 13.02 -9.95 -8.57
N CYS A 34 11.71 -9.77 -8.62
CA CYS A 34 11.01 -9.30 -9.82
C CYS A 34 11.46 -7.90 -10.25
N ARG A 35 11.63 -6.97 -9.31
CA ARG A 35 12.18 -5.63 -9.60
C ARG A 35 13.62 -5.71 -10.11
N ALA A 36 14.45 -6.54 -9.48
CA ALA A 36 15.84 -6.72 -9.92
C ALA A 36 15.94 -7.32 -11.32
N ALA A 37 15.05 -8.26 -11.66
CA ALA A 37 14.98 -8.90 -12.97
C ALA A 37 14.18 -8.11 -14.02
N LYS A 38 13.59 -6.96 -13.66
CA LYS A 38 12.65 -6.18 -14.49
C LYS A 38 11.49 -7.03 -15.04
N ILE A 39 11.00 -7.98 -14.23
CA ILE A 39 9.85 -8.82 -14.55
C ILE A 39 8.62 -8.13 -13.96
N TYR A 40 7.77 -7.57 -14.82
CA TYR A 40 6.58 -6.82 -14.41
C TYR A 40 5.37 -7.71 -14.04
N PHE A 41 5.63 -8.95 -13.62
CA PHE A 41 4.59 -9.92 -13.24
C PHE A 41 4.35 -9.86 -11.71
N PHE A 42 3.15 -9.39 -11.32
CA PHE A 42 2.67 -9.37 -9.93
C PHE A 42 3.38 -8.36 -9.01
N TRP A 43 3.47 -7.11 -9.48
CA TRP A 43 4.06 -5.98 -8.75
C TRP A 43 3.30 -5.57 -7.47
N GLU A 44 2.06 -6.00 -7.31
CA GLU A 44 1.27 -5.83 -6.08
C GLU A 44 1.81 -6.67 -4.92
N SER A 45 2.68 -7.66 -5.20
CA SER A 45 3.24 -8.56 -4.19
C SER A 45 3.97 -7.84 -3.06
N GLY A 46 4.68 -6.75 -3.35
CA GLY A 46 5.35 -5.95 -2.31
C GLY A 46 4.36 -5.37 -1.30
N VAL A 47 3.29 -4.74 -1.80
CA VAL A 47 2.24 -4.13 -0.98
C VAL A 47 1.49 -5.19 -0.17
N ILE A 48 1.08 -6.28 -0.82
CA ILE A 48 0.42 -7.42 -0.16
C ILE A 48 1.33 -8.02 0.91
N GLY A 49 2.62 -8.18 0.61
CA GLY A 49 3.63 -8.71 1.53
C GLY A 49 3.73 -7.89 2.81
N TRP A 50 3.79 -6.55 2.71
CA TRP A 50 3.78 -5.67 3.86
C TRP A 50 2.51 -5.78 4.71
N TYR A 51 1.33 -5.87 4.09
CA TYR A 51 0.08 -6.08 4.82
C TYR A 51 0.05 -7.42 5.56
N LEU A 52 0.52 -8.51 4.93
CA LEU A 52 0.61 -9.81 5.58
C LEU A 52 1.60 -9.80 6.75
N LEU A 53 2.75 -9.12 6.61
CA LEU A 53 3.70 -8.96 7.71
C LEU A 53 3.10 -8.15 8.86
N LEU A 54 2.35 -7.09 8.58
CA LEU A 54 1.71 -6.27 9.61
C LEU A 54 0.63 -7.06 10.37
N LEU A 55 -0.20 -7.81 9.65
CA LEU A 55 -1.19 -8.73 10.24
C LEU A 55 -0.50 -9.84 11.05
N GLY A 56 0.60 -10.39 10.54
CA GLY A 56 1.43 -11.36 11.25
C GLY A 56 2.03 -10.77 12.54
N ALA A 57 2.52 -9.54 12.50
CA ALA A 57 3.07 -8.84 13.66
C ALA A 57 1.99 -8.58 14.73
N ILE A 58 0.78 -8.15 14.32
CA ILE A 58 -0.38 -8.03 15.20
C ILE A 58 -0.70 -9.38 15.83
N GLY A 59 -0.78 -10.45 15.03
CA GLY A 59 -1.03 -11.80 15.53
C GLY A 59 0.02 -12.28 16.54
N LEU A 60 1.30 -11.95 16.31
CA LEU A 60 2.38 -12.26 17.24
C LEU A 60 2.21 -11.53 18.58
N LEU A 61 1.86 -10.23 18.54
CA LEU A 61 1.60 -9.45 19.74
C LEU A 61 0.38 -9.98 20.51
N LEU A 62 -0.69 -10.35 19.82
CA LEU A 62 -1.87 -10.97 20.44
C LEU A 62 -1.53 -12.29 21.13
N ASN A 63 -0.80 -13.18 20.46
CA ASN A 63 -0.33 -14.44 21.07
C ASN A 63 0.53 -14.17 22.33
N ARG A 64 1.36 -13.11 22.32
CA ARG A 64 2.16 -12.70 23.50
C ARG A 64 1.30 -12.14 24.63
N ILE A 65 0.26 -11.37 24.31
CA ILE A 65 -0.70 -10.86 25.30
C ILE A 65 -1.39 -12.03 25.99
N ASP A 66 -1.85 -13.03 25.23
CA ASP A 66 -2.52 -14.22 25.75
C ASP A 66 -1.58 -15.03 26.64
N ALA A 67 -0.34 -15.27 26.19
CA ALA A 67 0.69 -15.96 26.97
C ALA A 67 0.99 -15.24 28.30
N LYS A 68 1.21 -13.91 28.28
CA LYS A 68 1.44 -13.13 29.49
C LYS A 68 0.22 -13.08 30.41
N SER A 69 -0.97 -12.98 29.83
CA SER A 69 -2.23 -12.99 30.59
C SER A 69 -2.42 -14.31 31.33
N SER A 70 -2.10 -15.44 30.69
CA SER A 70 -2.13 -16.77 31.33
C SER A 70 -1.17 -16.88 32.54
N LEU A 71 -0.06 -16.15 32.51
CA LEU A 71 0.95 -16.07 33.58
C LEU A 71 0.66 -14.95 34.60
N LYS A 72 -0.50 -14.28 34.53
CA LYS A 72 -0.88 -13.10 35.35
C LYS A 72 0.14 -11.96 35.27
N GLN A 73 0.90 -11.86 34.18
CA GLN A 73 1.86 -10.79 33.95
C GLN A 73 1.23 -9.64 33.17
N PRO A 74 1.62 -8.39 33.44
CA PRO A 74 1.14 -7.26 32.65
C PRO A 74 1.70 -7.32 31.22
N ALA A 75 0.80 -7.20 30.25
CA ALA A 75 1.10 -7.14 28.81
C ALA A 75 0.84 -5.73 28.24
N VAL A 76 1.07 -4.69 29.04
CA VAL A 76 0.73 -3.29 28.68
C VAL A 76 1.44 -2.86 27.40
N VAL A 77 2.74 -3.16 27.29
CA VAL A 77 3.55 -2.80 26.13
C VAL A 77 3.03 -3.49 24.86
N GLU A 78 2.72 -4.79 24.94
CA GLU A 78 2.19 -5.53 23.80
C GLU A 78 0.80 -5.03 23.36
N LYS A 79 -0.07 -4.66 24.31
CA LYS A 79 -1.40 -4.08 24.02
C LYS A 79 -1.29 -2.74 23.30
N VAL A 80 -0.41 -1.86 23.79
CA VAL A 80 -0.18 -0.54 23.17
C VAL A 80 0.40 -0.71 21.77
N ALA A 81 1.37 -1.62 21.59
CA ALA A 81 1.95 -1.90 20.28
C ALA A 81 0.92 -2.48 19.29
N ALA A 82 0.08 -3.43 19.74
CA ALA A 82 -0.95 -4.04 18.90
C ALA A 82 -1.99 -2.99 18.47
N PHE A 83 -2.45 -2.15 19.42
CA PHE A 83 -3.36 -1.05 19.12
C PHE A 83 -2.74 -0.07 18.12
N GLY A 84 -1.47 0.31 18.31
CA GLY A 84 -0.74 1.18 17.40
C GLY A 84 -0.66 0.63 15.97
N LEU A 85 -0.35 -0.66 15.81
CA LEU A 85 -0.31 -1.30 14.48
C LEU A 85 -1.69 -1.36 13.82
N VAL A 86 -2.75 -1.68 14.57
CA VAL A 86 -4.13 -1.68 14.05
C VAL A 86 -4.54 -0.27 13.63
N PHE A 87 -4.20 0.74 14.43
CA PHE A 87 -4.48 2.14 14.11
C PHE A 87 -3.77 2.60 12.83
N VAL A 88 -2.49 2.26 12.68
CA VAL A 88 -1.73 2.54 11.44
C VAL A 88 -2.36 1.86 10.23
N LEU A 89 -2.78 0.59 10.37
CA LEU A 89 -3.48 -0.13 9.29
C LEU A 89 -4.78 0.57 8.89
N ALA A 90 -5.57 1.00 9.87
CA ALA A 90 -6.83 1.70 9.64
C ALA A 90 -6.61 3.03 8.90
N ILE A 91 -5.64 3.85 9.34
CA ILE A 91 -5.28 5.10 8.65
C ILE A 91 -4.87 4.80 7.21
N LYS A 92 -4.00 3.82 6.98
CA LYS A 92 -3.57 3.46 5.62
C LYS A 92 -4.73 3.07 4.71
N LEU A 93 -5.69 2.30 5.22
CA LEU A 93 -6.89 1.92 4.46
C LEU A 93 -7.77 3.13 4.14
N ILE A 94 -7.95 4.05 5.09
CA ILE A 94 -8.72 5.28 4.89
C ILE A 94 -8.04 6.18 3.85
N VAL A 95 -6.73 6.41 3.98
CA VAL A 95 -5.94 7.24 3.05
C VAL A 95 -5.94 6.61 1.65
N PHE A 96 -5.68 5.31 1.55
CA PHE A 96 -5.72 4.59 0.28
C PHE A 96 -7.11 4.68 -0.38
N GLY A 97 -8.18 4.47 0.40
CA GLY A 97 -9.56 4.61 -0.04
C GLY A 97 -9.86 6.01 -0.56
N ALA A 98 -9.56 7.04 0.24
CA ALA A 98 -9.76 8.43 -0.15
C ALA A 98 -9.02 8.78 -1.46
N PHE A 99 -7.85 8.19 -1.67
CA PHE A 99 -7.05 8.43 -2.86
C PHE A 99 -7.62 7.76 -4.12
N ILE A 100 -8.00 6.47 -4.06
CA ILE A 100 -8.56 5.77 -5.23
C ILE A 100 -9.91 6.32 -5.68
N PHE A 101 -10.62 7.03 -4.79
CA PHE A 101 -11.88 7.72 -5.08
C PHE A 101 -11.70 9.21 -5.36
N SER A 102 -10.46 9.70 -5.50
CA SER A 102 -10.20 11.10 -5.81
C SER A 102 -10.32 11.41 -7.30
N ASP A 103 -10.78 12.62 -7.62
CA ASP A 103 -10.89 13.13 -9.00
C ASP A 103 -9.54 13.12 -9.74
N SER A 104 -8.43 13.33 -9.02
CA SER A 104 -7.08 13.32 -9.57
C SER A 104 -6.67 11.92 -10.04
N PHE A 105 -6.99 10.89 -9.25
CA PHE A 105 -6.79 9.50 -9.64
C PHE A 105 -7.68 9.10 -10.84
N GLU A 106 -8.95 9.48 -10.82
CA GLU A 106 -9.87 9.20 -11.94
C GLU A 106 -9.38 9.84 -13.25
N THR A 107 -8.94 11.10 -13.19
CA THR A 107 -8.39 11.83 -14.33
C THR A 107 -7.16 11.12 -14.90
N ALA A 108 -6.21 10.74 -14.05
CA ALA A 108 -4.99 10.06 -14.47
C ALA A 108 -5.28 8.65 -15.03
N SER A 109 -6.20 7.91 -14.40
CA SER A 109 -6.64 6.59 -14.87
C SER A 109 -7.31 6.68 -16.25
N THR A 110 -8.16 7.69 -16.44
CA THR A 110 -8.83 7.95 -17.72
C THR A 110 -7.83 8.34 -18.80
N TYR A 111 -6.85 9.18 -18.48
CA TYR A 111 -5.76 9.52 -19.39
C TYR A 111 -4.99 8.27 -19.85
N LEU A 112 -4.55 7.41 -18.91
CA LEU A 112 -3.83 6.18 -19.23
C LEU A 112 -4.62 5.23 -20.13
N LYS A 113 -5.94 5.14 -19.93
CA LYS A 113 -6.82 4.27 -20.73
C LYS A 113 -7.07 4.76 -22.14
N ASN A 114 -7.15 6.08 -22.33
CA ASN A 114 -7.57 6.69 -23.59
C ASN A 114 -6.39 7.17 -24.47
N ASN A 115 -5.19 7.23 -23.92
CA ASN A 115 -4.01 7.69 -24.66
C ASN A 115 -3.57 6.66 -25.71
N GLU A 116 -3.62 7.02 -27.00
CA GLU A 116 -3.25 6.13 -28.10
C GLU A 116 -1.78 5.69 -28.06
N ARG A 117 -0.86 6.56 -27.64
CA ARG A 117 0.57 6.24 -27.52
C ARG A 117 0.78 5.12 -26.50
N ILE A 118 0.20 5.27 -25.31
CA ILE A 118 0.26 4.25 -24.25
C ILE A 118 -0.41 2.96 -24.74
N ARG A 119 -1.57 3.06 -25.38
CA ARG A 119 -2.27 1.89 -25.94
C ARG A 119 -1.46 1.17 -27.01
N ASN A 120 -0.70 1.88 -27.82
CA ASN A 120 0.19 1.29 -28.83
C ASN A 120 1.36 0.53 -28.18
N GLU A 121 1.92 1.10 -27.11
CA GLU A 121 3.01 0.50 -26.34
C GLU A 121 2.56 -0.75 -25.58
N ILE A 122 1.64 -0.62 -24.62
CA ILE A 122 1.30 -1.69 -23.67
C ILE A 122 0.01 -2.45 -24.03
N GLY A 123 -0.68 -2.06 -25.09
CA GLY A 123 -2.00 -2.58 -25.46
C GLY A 123 -3.15 -1.90 -24.70
N PRO A 124 -4.42 -2.31 -24.93
CA PRO A 124 -5.56 -1.80 -24.18
C PRO A 124 -5.38 -1.94 -22.66
N VAL A 125 -5.57 -0.84 -21.93
CA VAL A 125 -5.41 -0.79 -20.48
C VAL A 125 -6.67 -1.31 -19.80
N SER A 126 -6.54 -2.45 -19.11
CA SER A 126 -7.63 -3.10 -18.35
C SER A 126 -7.75 -2.62 -16.91
N GLY A 127 -6.68 -2.03 -16.36
CA GLY A 127 -6.62 -1.60 -14.96
C GLY A 127 -5.48 -0.63 -14.71
N VAL A 128 -5.65 0.21 -13.70
CA VAL A 128 -4.66 1.19 -13.25
C VAL A 128 -4.56 1.04 -11.74
N ILE A 129 -3.34 0.84 -11.23
CA ILE A 129 -3.04 0.57 -9.82
C ILE A 129 -2.12 1.68 -9.32
N LEU A 130 -2.31 2.12 -8.08
CA LEU A 130 -1.39 3.05 -7.41
C LEU A 130 -0.26 2.26 -6.72
N LEU A 131 1.00 2.56 -7.06
CA LEU A 131 2.17 1.84 -6.50
C LEU A 131 2.67 2.41 -5.18
N SER A 132 2.58 3.72 -5.01
CA SER A 132 3.07 4.43 -3.83
C SER A 132 2.14 5.57 -3.48
N GLU A 133 2.29 6.08 -2.25
CA GLU A 133 1.73 7.39 -1.89
C GLU A 133 2.22 8.39 -2.95
N GLY A 134 1.27 8.92 -3.73
CA GLY A 134 1.48 10.09 -4.56
C GLY A 134 1.22 11.32 -3.70
N GLU A 135 1.85 12.43 -4.03
CA GLU A 135 1.57 13.69 -3.35
C GLU A 135 0.49 14.40 -4.13
N VAL A 136 -0.62 14.73 -3.47
CA VAL A 136 -1.65 15.61 -4.02
C VAL A 136 -1.87 16.71 -3.02
N ASN A 137 -1.47 17.92 -3.38
CA ASN A 137 -1.63 19.12 -2.58
C ASN A 137 -2.83 19.90 -3.13
N THR A 138 -3.88 20.02 -2.33
CA THR A 138 -5.05 20.85 -2.63
C THR A 138 -5.12 22.04 -1.68
N THR A 139 -5.50 23.19 -2.22
CA THR A 139 -5.81 24.40 -1.46
C THR A 139 -7.18 24.88 -1.90
N SER A 140 -8.10 24.97 -0.96
CA SER A 140 -9.44 25.51 -1.19
C SER A 140 -9.61 26.80 -0.41
N ASN A 141 -10.05 27.86 -1.07
CA ASN A 141 -10.44 29.13 -0.44
C ASN A 141 -11.82 29.58 -0.95
N SER A 142 -12.30 30.74 -0.50
CA SER A 142 -13.58 31.32 -0.94
C SER A 142 -13.65 31.65 -2.45
N GLU A 143 -12.52 31.60 -3.16
CA GLU A 143 -12.39 31.92 -4.58
C GLU A 143 -12.29 30.67 -5.47
N GLY A 144 -12.29 29.46 -4.87
CA GLY A 144 -12.26 28.20 -5.59
C GLY A 144 -11.24 27.20 -5.05
N GLU A 145 -11.16 26.05 -5.72
CA GLU A 145 -10.23 24.96 -5.40
C GLU A 145 -9.11 24.91 -6.44
N GLN A 146 -7.87 24.80 -5.96
CA GLN A 146 -6.70 24.56 -6.80
C GLN A 146 -5.84 23.45 -6.20
N GLY A 147 -5.07 22.76 -7.03
CA GLY A 147 -4.14 21.75 -6.54
C GLY A 147 -3.19 21.23 -7.59
N GLU A 148 -2.15 20.57 -7.13
CA GLU A 148 -1.16 19.88 -7.94
C GLU A 148 -0.85 18.52 -7.31
N GLY A 149 -0.47 17.56 -8.13
CA GLY A 149 -0.04 16.28 -7.60
C GLY A 149 0.75 15.42 -8.56
N VAL A 150 1.50 14.49 -7.99
CA VAL A 150 2.33 13.51 -8.69
C VAL A 150 1.84 12.12 -8.29
N LEU A 151 1.39 11.36 -9.28
CA LEU A 151 0.78 10.05 -9.12
C LEU A 151 1.70 8.97 -9.71
N ASN A 152 2.13 8.02 -8.88
CA ASN A 152 2.90 6.86 -9.33
C ASN A 152 1.96 5.69 -9.61
N LEU A 153 1.64 5.48 -10.88
CA LEU A 153 0.63 4.53 -11.33
C LEU A 153 1.23 3.41 -12.15
N VAL A 154 0.62 2.22 -12.10
CA VAL A 154 0.89 1.11 -13.01
C VAL A 154 -0.33 0.89 -13.88
N ALA A 155 -0.14 0.98 -15.18
CA ALA A 155 -1.15 0.56 -16.14
C ALA A 155 -0.95 -0.91 -16.50
N LYS A 156 -2.02 -1.70 -16.35
CA LYS A 156 -2.10 -3.09 -16.81
C LYS A 156 -2.63 -3.12 -18.25
N GLY A 157 -1.71 -3.11 -19.20
CA GLY A 157 -1.99 -3.31 -20.61
C GLY A 157 -2.18 -4.79 -20.95
N SER A 158 -2.73 -5.07 -22.13
CA SER A 158 -2.90 -6.45 -22.61
C SER A 158 -1.58 -7.10 -23.04
N LYS A 159 -0.54 -6.30 -23.33
CA LYS A 159 0.80 -6.79 -23.73
C LYS A 159 1.74 -6.85 -22.53
N GLU A 160 1.75 -5.80 -21.72
CA GLU A 160 2.64 -5.67 -20.57
C GLU A 160 2.07 -4.71 -19.51
N TYR A 161 2.75 -4.68 -18.37
CA TYR A 161 2.50 -3.72 -17.30
C TYR A 161 3.59 -2.64 -17.35
N LYS A 162 3.21 -1.37 -17.18
CA LYS A 162 4.17 -0.26 -17.19
C LYS A 162 3.84 0.76 -16.11
N GLN A 163 4.89 1.29 -15.48
CA GLN A 163 4.79 2.36 -14.50
C GLN A 163 4.80 3.71 -15.20
N PHE A 164 4.04 4.64 -14.65
CA PHE A 164 3.94 6.03 -15.07
C PHE A 164 3.99 6.93 -13.85
N GLU A 165 4.77 8.01 -13.95
CA GLU A 165 4.67 9.16 -13.06
C GLU A 165 3.79 10.20 -13.77
N ILE A 166 2.58 10.43 -13.25
CA ILE A 166 1.61 11.35 -13.84
C ILE A 166 1.50 12.61 -13.00
N HIS A 167 1.76 13.74 -13.63
CA HIS A 167 1.58 15.06 -13.01
C HIS A 167 0.20 15.58 -13.36
N VAL A 168 -0.56 15.91 -12.32
CA VAL A 168 -1.92 16.43 -12.43
C VAL A 168 -2.02 17.82 -11.83
N VAL A 169 -2.82 18.70 -12.43
CA VAL A 169 -3.08 20.04 -11.93
C VAL A 169 -4.57 20.38 -12.03
N LYS A 170 -5.07 21.13 -11.04
CA LYS A 170 -6.36 21.81 -11.07
C LYS A 170 -6.10 23.29 -10.80
N LYS A 171 -6.21 24.13 -11.83
CA LYS A 171 -6.17 25.60 -11.66
C LYS A 171 -7.56 26.09 -11.27
N ARG A 172 -7.65 27.25 -10.63
CA ARG A 172 -8.94 27.82 -10.18
C ARG A 172 -9.96 28.00 -11.30
N GLU A 173 -9.49 28.31 -12.50
CA GLU A 173 -10.32 28.52 -13.68
C GLU A 173 -10.81 27.19 -14.31
N MET A 174 -10.36 26.04 -13.81
CA MET A 174 -10.65 24.72 -14.36
C MET A 174 -11.72 24.01 -13.53
N SER A 175 -12.71 23.45 -14.21
CA SER A 175 -13.76 22.65 -13.57
C SER A 175 -13.29 21.26 -13.14
N ALA A 176 -12.20 20.74 -13.71
CA ALA A 176 -11.66 19.41 -13.45
C ALA A 176 -10.13 19.41 -13.44
N TRP A 177 -9.54 18.37 -12.83
CA TRP A 177 -8.11 18.08 -12.92
C TRP A 177 -7.70 17.76 -14.36
N GLN A 178 -6.45 18.04 -14.71
CA GLN A 178 -5.86 17.67 -15.99
C GLN A 178 -4.44 17.12 -15.81
N VAL A 179 -4.06 16.21 -16.71
CA VAL A 179 -2.69 15.70 -16.82
C VAL A 179 -1.84 16.70 -17.60
N ILE A 180 -0.71 17.11 -17.02
CA ILE A 180 0.22 18.08 -17.63
C ILE A 180 1.55 17.45 -18.05
N GLU A 181 1.98 16.38 -17.38
CA GLU A 181 3.22 15.68 -17.69
C GLU A 181 3.08 14.19 -17.39
N THR A 182 3.80 13.36 -18.14
CA THR A 182 3.90 11.93 -17.91
C THR A 182 5.35 11.50 -18.12
N LYS A 183 5.95 10.88 -17.10
CA LYS A 183 7.27 10.23 -17.20
C LYS A 183 7.13 8.72 -17.07
N GLU A 184 8.05 8.01 -17.70
CA GLU A 184 8.10 6.54 -17.84
C GLU A 184 9.31 5.95 -17.13
#